data_AF-A0A830ZR64-F1
#
_entry.id   AF-A0A830ZR64-F1
#
_cell.length_a   1.000
_cell.length_b   1.000
_cell.length_c   1.000
_cell.angle_alpha   90.00
_cell.angle_beta   90.00
_cell.angle_gamma   90.00
#
_symmetry.space_group_name_H-M   'P 1'
#
loop_
_entity.id
_entity.type
_entity.pdbx_description
1 polymer ?
#
loop_
_entity_poly.entity_id
_entity_poly.type
_entity_poly.pdbx_seq_one_letter_code
_entity_poly.pdbx_strand_id
1 'polypeptide(L)'
;MNHQLQGAGRAITDYFNSPSFHPVQESELLEAIMVELMQSGTPASTKAIIAKVIARLGREPDKSLLLDCRKLLAELLNVKE
;
A
#
# COMPACT_ATOMS: atom_id res chain seq x y z
N MET A 1 7.56 -29.71 27.10
CA MET A 1 8.16 -29.52 25.76
C MET A 1 8.07 -28.04 25.43
N ASN A 2 9.19 -27.32 25.56
CA ASN A 2 9.25 -25.87 25.44
C ASN A 2 9.22 -25.47 23.96
N HIS A 3 8.04 -25.11 23.43
CA HIS A 3 7.90 -24.47 22.12
C HIS A 3 8.26 -22.97 22.28
N GLN A 4 9.53 -22.69 22.61
CA GLN A 4 10.07 -21.34 22.66
C GLN A 4 10.13 -20.76 21.25
N LEU A 5 9.27 -19.79 20.93
CA LEU A 5 9.58 -18.55 20.19
C LEU A 5 10.31 -18.63 18.82
N GLN A 6 10.55 -19.81 18.26
CA GLN A 6 11.38 -20.00 17.07
C GLN A 6 10.72 -19.53 15.76
N GLY A 7 9.42 -19.19 15.82
CA GLY A 7 8.63 -18.81 14.65
C GLY A 7 8.61 -17.31 14.36
N ALA A 8 8.48 -16.44 15.37
CA ALA A 8 8.17 -15.03 15.13
C ALA A 8 9.32 -14.26 14.51
N GLY A 9 10.52 -14.30 15.11
CA GLY A 9 11.68 -13.59 14.57
C GLY A 9 12.12 -14.10 13.20
N ARG A 10 11.98 -15.42 12.97
CA ARG A 10 12.29 -16.03 11.68
C ARG A 10 11.25 -15.70 10.62
N ALA A 11 9.96 -15.73 10.96
CA ALA A 11 8.88 -15.33 10.04
C ALA A 11 8.94 -13.85 9.67
N ILE A 12 9.28 -12.97 10.62
CA ILE A 12 9.53 -11.55 10.36
C ILE A 12 10.69 -11.41 9.38
N THR A 13 11.83 -12.05 9.68
CA THR A 13 13.02 -12.00 8.81
C THR A 13 12.73 -12.56 7.42
N ASP A 14 12.00 -13.68 7.32
CA ASP A 14 11.66 -14.32 6.05
C ASP A 14 10.74 -13.43 5.20
N TYR A 15 9.75 -12.79 5.84
CA TYR A 15 8.86 -11.83 5.19
C TYR A 15 9.62 -10.65 4.58
N PHE A 16 10.48 -9.98 5.36
CA PHE A 16 11.28 -8.84 4.90
C PHE A 16 12.37 -9.20 3.87
N ASN A 17 12.80 -10.46 3.80
CA ASN A 17 13.75 -10.95 2.79
C ASN A 17 13.06 -11.60 1.58
N SER A 18 11.72 -11.71 1.59
CA SER A 18 11.00 -12.35 0.49
C SER A 18 10.83 -11.41 -0.71
N PRO A 19 10.69 -11.94 -1.94
CA PRO A 19 10.34 -11.16 -3.12
C PRO A 19 8.98 -10.46 -3.00
N SER A 20 8.14 -10.90 -2.07
CA SER A 20 6.83 -10.32 -1.77
C SER A 20 6.92 -9.05 -0.91
N PHE A 21 8.10 -8.73 -0.39
CA PHE A 21 8.33 -7.48 0.31
C PHE A 21 8.40 -6.33 -0.71
N HIS A 22 7.30 -5.60 -0.83
CA HIS A 22 7.27 -4.36 -1.59
C HIS A 22 7.70 -3.20 -0.67
N PRO A 23 8.67 -2.38 -1.11
CA PRO A 23 9.24 -1.34 -0.28
C PRO A 23 8.20 -0.31 0.17
N VAL A 24 8.45 0.24 1.34
CA VAL A 24 7.63 1.14 2.18
C VAL A 24 6.93 2.29 1.42
N GLN A 25 7.42 2.70 0.26
CA GLN A 25 6.90 3.85 -0.51
C GLN A 25 5.44 3.67 -1.01
N GLU A 26 5.05 2.47 -1.44
CA GLU A 26 3.66 2.22 -1.87
C GLU A 26 2.70 2.25 -0.67
N SER A 27 3.18 1.77 0.48
CA SER A 27 2.47 1.83 1.76
C SER A 27 2.35 3.26 2.30
N GLU A 28 3.37 4.11 2.13
CA GLU A 28 3.34 5.53 2.51
C GLU A 28 2.32 6.31 1.68
N LEU A 29 2.28 6.06 0.36
CA LEU A 29 1.30 6.68 -0.52
C LEU A 29 -0.13 6.24 -0.15
N LEU A 30 -0.33 4.95 0.12
CA LEU A 30 -1.62 4.42 0.57
C LEU A 30 -2.05 5.06 1.91
N GLU A 31 -1.13 5.14 2.88
CA GLU A 31 -1.39 5.78 4.18
C GLU A 31 -1.83 7.24 4.00
N ALA A 32 -1.10 8.02 3.20
CA ALA A 32 -1.43 9.41 2.93
C ALA A 32 -2.84 9.55 2.32
N ILE A 33 -3.22 8.67 1.40
CA ILE A 33 -4.55 8.67 0.76
C ILE A 33 -5.63 8.29 1.78
N MET A 34 -5.39 7.28 2.63
CA MET A 34 -6.33 6.89 3.68
C MET A 34 -6.56 8.03 4.68
N VAL A 35 -5.49 8.72 5.09
CA VAL A 35 -5.57 9.88 5.98
C VAL A 35 -6.39 11.02 5.34
N GLU A 36 -6.16 11.34 4.06
CA GLU A 36 -6.97 12.33 3.34
C GLU A 36 -8.47 11.94 3.31
N LEU A 37 -8.76 10.67 3.05
CA LEU A 37 -10.14 10.18 3.00
C LEU A 37 -10.80 10.35 4.37
N MET A 38 -10.12 9.95 5.45
CA MET A 38 -10.60 10.12 6.82
C MET A 38 -10.81 11.60 7.17
N GLN A 39 -9.87 12.48 6.83
CA GLN A 39 -9.99 13.93 7.08
C GLN A 39 -11.17 14.54 6.32
N SER A 40 -11.47 14.04 5.12
CA SER A 40 -12.64 14.47 4.33
C SER A 40 -13.97 13.85 4.78
N GLY A 41 -13.97 12.98 5.81
CA GLY A 41 -15.15 12.23 6.24
C GLY A 41 -15.59 11.16 5.23
N THR A 42 -14.75 10.83 4.26
CA THR A 42 -15.04 9.82 3.25
C THR A 42 -14.59 8.45 3.77
N PRO A 43 -15.44 7.42 3.76
CA PRO A 43 -15.02 6.07 4.14
C PRO A 43 -13.92 5.56 3.20
N ALA A 44 -12.85 5.01 3.77
CA ALA A 44 -11.68 4.48 3.07
C ALA A 44 -11.97 3.13 2.37
N SER A 45 -12.98 3.11 1.50
CA SER A 45 -13.32 1.97 0.65
C SER A 45 -12.34 1.85 -0.53
N THR A 46 -12.17 0.64 -1.05
CA THR A 46 -11.34 0.37 -2.24
C THR A 46 -11.68 1.31 -3.40
N LYS A 47 -12.97 1.55 -3.64
CA LYS A 47 -13.45 2.49 -4.66
C LYS A 47 -12.98 3.93 -4.41
N ALA A 48 -13.06 4.41 -3.17
CA ALA A 48 -12.64 5.76 -2.80
C ALA A 48 -11.10 5.94 -2.91
N ILE A 49 -10.35 4.91 -2.51
CA ILE A 49 -8.89 4.87 -2.63
C ILE A 49 -8.49 4.91 -4.12
N ILE A 50 -9.06 4.03 -4.95
CA ILE A 50 -8.80 4.01 -6.40
C ILE A 50 -9.12 5.37 -7.05
N ALA A 51 -10.26 5.98 -6.71
CA ALA A 51 -10.63 7.28 -7.24
C ALA A 51 -9.62 8.38 -6.89
N LYS A 52 -9.10 8.39 -5.64
CA LYS A 52 -8.05 9.32 -5.21
C LYS A 52 -6.72 9.09 -5.94
N VAL A 53 -6.30 7.83 -6.11
CA VAL A 53 -5.08 7.48 -6.86
C VAL A 53 -5.18 7.97 -8.31
N ILE A 54 -6.31 7.74 -8.99
CA ILE A 54 -6.55 8.22 -10.36
C ILE A 54 -6.53 9.75 -10.41
N ALA A 55 -7.15 10.43 -9.44
CA ALA A 55 -7.15 11.89 -9.39
C ALA A 55 -5.73 12.47 -9.22
N ARG A 56 -4.88 11.83 -8.41
CA ARG A 56 -3.46 12.22 -8.25
C ARG A 56 -2.67 11.98 -9.54
N LEU A 57 -2.87 10.85 -10.23
CA LEU A 57 -2.25 10.57 -11.54
C LEU A 57 -2.54 11.65 -12.59
N GLY A 58 -3.73 12.26 -12.55
CA GLY A 58 -4.11 13.32 -13.48
C GLY A 58 -3.56 14.71 -13.15
N ARG A 59 -2.97 14.91 -11.96
CA ARG A 59 -2.52 16.23 -11.47
C ARG A 59 -1.04 16.30 -11.15
N GLU A 60 -0.42 15.18 -10.78
CA GLU A 60 0.96 15.13 -10.28
C GLU A 60 1.98 15.25 -11.43
N PRO A 61 2.89 16.23 -11.41
CA PRO A 61 3.96 16.35 -12.41
C PRO A 61 5.21 15.53 -12.07
N ASP A 62 5.34 15.09 -10.82
CA ASP A 62 6.50 14.32 -10.35
C ASP A 62 6.48 12.89 -10.89
N LYS A 63 7.54 12.50 -11.59
CA LYS A 63 7.62 11.21 -12.27
C LYS A 63 7.73 10.03 -11.30
N SER A 64 8.30 10.23 -10.10
CA SER A 64 8.39 9.19 -9.09
C SER A 64 7.01 8.90 -8.53
N LEU A 65 6.32 9.93 -8.05
CA LEU A 65 4.96 9.82 -7.52
C LEU A 65 3.96 9.24 -8.54
N LEU A 66 4.11 9.59 -9.82
CA LEU A 66 3.31 8.97 -10.88
C LEU A 66 3.58 7.47 -11.04
N LEU A 67 4.84 7.04 -10.91
CA LEU A 67 5.19 5.62 -10.95
C LEU A 67 4.62 4.88 -9.73
N ASP A 68 4.74 5.46 -8.55
CA ASP A 68 4.21 4.90 -7.31
C ASP A 68 2.68 4.80 -7.34
N CYS A 69 1.99 5.85 -7.83
CA CYS A 69 0.55 5.80 -8.05
C CYS A 69 0.13 4.70 -9.04
N ARG A 70 0.91 4.46 -10.11
CA ARG A 70 0.61 3.40 -11.08
C ARG A 70 0.78 2.01 -10.48
N LYS A 71 1.82 1.79 -9.69
CA LYS A 71 2.05 0.50 -9.01
C LYS A 71 0.95 0.23 -7.99
N LEU A 72 0.64 1.22 -7.14
CA LEU A 72 -0.45 1.13 -6.18
C LEU A 72 -1.79 0.84 -6.87
N LEU A 73 -2.08 1.51 -8.00
CA LEU A 73 -3.29 1.24 -8.78
C LEU A 73 -3.31 -0.18 -9.35
N ALA A 74 -2.18 -0.69 -9.84
CA ALA A 74 -2.08 -2.05 -10.35
C ALA A 74 -2.35 -3.09 -9.24
N GLU A 75 -1.78 -2.90 -8.05
CA GLU A 75 -2.01 -3.75 -6.88
C GLU A 75 -3.49 -3.73 -6.48
N LEU A 76 -4.10 -2.54 -6.35
CA LEU A 76 -5.50 -2.39 -5.97
C LEU A 76 -6.48 -3.03 -6.97
N LEU A 77 -6.13 -3.07 -8.26
CA LEU A 77 -6.93 -3.71 -9.31
C LEU A 77 -6.66 -5.21 -9.45
N ASN A 78 -5.53 -5.69 -8.94
CA ASN A 78 -5.16 -7.12 -8.96
C ASN A 78 -5.77 -7.91 -7.79
N VAL A 79 -6.34 -7.23 -6.79
CA VAL A 79 -7.11 -7.87 -5.71
C VAL A 79 -8.36 -8.51 -6.31
N LYS A 80 -8.28 -9.81 -6.60
CA LYS A 80 -9.46 -10.66 -6.83
C LYS A 80 -10.15 -10.89 -5.49
N GLU A 81 -11.45 -10.57 -5.44
CA GLU A 81 -12.35 -10.92 -4.34
C GLU A 81 -12.45 -12.44 -4.13
#